data_AF-A0ABD4UF97-F1
#
_entry.id   AF-A0ABD4UF97-F1
#
_cell.length_a   1.000
_cell.length_b   1.000
_cell.length_c   1.000
_cell.angle_alpha   90.00
_cell.angle_beta   90.00
_cell.angle_gamma   90.00
#
_symmetry.space_group_name_H-M   'P 1'
#
loop_
_entity.id
_entity.type
_entity.pdbx_description
1 polymer ?
#
loop_
_entity_poly.entity_id
_entity_poly.type
_entity_poly.pdbx_seq_one_letter_code
_entity_poly.pdbx_strand_id
1 'polypeptide(L)' 'MARSLCDDVLAAFARACREREFDVAEYLLCAIEAIALQSHDFEQLDVAYALLGQQCDWPQAQCTKP' A
#
# COMPACT_ATOMS: atom_id res chain seq x y z
N MET A 1 -10.17 -9.65 19.67
CA MET A 1 -9.16 -8.64 19.26
C MET A 1 -9.89 -7.66 18.37
N ALA A 2 -10.01 -6.40 18.77
CA ALA A 2 -10.68 -5.40 17.95
C ALA A 2 -9.79 -5.15 16.71
N ARG A 3 -10.35 -5.30 15.51
CA ARG A 3 -9.67 -4.85 14.29
C ARG A 3 -9.67 -3.33 14.29
N SER A 4 -8.52 -2.75 14.02
CA SER A 4 -8.42 -1.30 13.84
C SER A 4 -9.03 -0.93 12.50
N LEU A 5 -9.58 0.27 12.39
CA LEU A 5 -9.98 0.85 11.10
C LEU A 5 -8.82 0.78 10.09
N CYS A 6 -7.58 0.97 10.54
CA CYS A 6 -6.41 0.92 9.68
C CYS A 6 -6.18 -0.50 9.10
N ASP A 7 -6.42 -1.56 9.88
CA ASP A 7 -6.32 -2.94 9.40
C ASP A 7 -7.33 -3.23 8.28
N ASP A 8 -8.57 -2.73 8.44
CA ASP A 8 -9.62 -2.92 7.45
C ASP A 8 -9.34 -2.12 6.17
N VAL A 9 -8.81 -0.90 6.29
CA VAL A 9 -8.38 -0.08 5.14
C VAL A 9 -7.18 -0.71 4.43
N LEU A 10 -6.20 -1.24 5.17
CA LEU A 10 -5.04 -1.94 4.60
C LEU A 10 -5.47 -3.24 3.87
N ALA A 11 -6.43 -3.98 4.41
CA ALA A 11 -6.99 -5.15 3.76
C ALA A 11 -7.73 -4.79 2.46
N ALA A 12 -8.50 -3.69 2.46
CA ALA A 12 -9.14 -3.17 1.26
C ALA A 12 -8.12 -2.70 0.22
N PHE A 13 -7.05 -2.02 0.66
CA PHE A 13 -5.95 -1.59 -0.21
C PHE A 13 -5.28 -2.78 -0.90
N ALA A 14 -4.89 -3.80 -0.13
CA ALA A 14 -4.26 -5.00 -0.66
C ALA A 14 -5.17 -5.72 -1.68
N ARG A 15 -6.48 -5.67 -1.48
CA ARG A 15 -7.47 -6.20 -2.43
C ARG A 15 -7.54 -5.36 -3.70
N ALA A 16 -7.65 -4.03 -3.59
CA ALA A 16 -7.68 -3.12 -4.74
C ALA A 16 -6.42 -3.26 -5.60
N CYS A 17 -5.24 -3.37 -4.96
CA CYS A 17 -3.99 -3.69 -5.64
C CYS A 17 -4.07 -5.02 -6.42
N ARG A 18 -4.58 -6.09 -5.79
CA ARG A 18 -4.71 -7.41 -6.43
C ARG A 18 -5.69 -7.41 -7.60
N GLU A 19 -6.78 -6.66 -7.47
CA GLU A 19 -7.82 -6.52 -8.50
C GLU A 19 -7.44 -5.49 -9.58
N ARG A 20 -6.27 -4.84 -9.46
CA ARG A 20 -5.77 -3.78 -10.35
C ARG A 20 -6.70 -2.56 -10.42
N GLU A 21 -7.46 -2.33 -9.35
CA GLU A 21 -8.29 -1.15 -9.17
C GLU A 21 -7.42 -0.01 -8.62
N PHE A 22 -6.50 0.50 -9.45
CA PHE A 22 -5.47 1.44 -9.00
C PHE A 22 -6.03 2.79 -8.52
N ASP A 23 -7.11 3.28 -9.13
CA ASP A 23 -7.81 4.48 -8.63
C ASP A 23 -8.26 4.30 -7.18
N VAL A 24 -8.87 3.14 -6.87
CA VAL A 24 -9.33 2.82 -5.51
C VAL A 24 -8.15 2.63 -4.58
N ALA A 25 -7.09 1.95 -5.03
CA ALA A 25 -5.88 1.73 -4.24
C ALA A 25 -5.20 3.05 -3.87
N GLU A 26 -5.17 4.05 -4.76
CA GLU A 26 -4.60 5.37 -4.49
C GLU A 26 -5.35 6.08 -3.36
N TYR A 27 -6.69 6.14 -3.42
CA TYR A 27 -7.50 6.74 -2.36
C TYR A 27 -7.33 6.02 -1.01
N LEU A 28 -7.24 4.69 -1.04
CA LEU A 28 -7.01 3.90 0.17
C LEU A 28 -5.62 4.11 0.75
N LEU A 29 -4.59 4.29 -0.09
CA LEU A 29 -3.24 4.63 0.37
C LEU A 29 -3.23 6.00 1.07
N CYS A 30 -3.87 7.02 0.50
CA CYS A 30 -4.00 8.32 1.15
C CYS A 30 -4.73 8.24 2.49
N ALA A 31 -5.72 7.36 2.62
CA ALA A 31 -6.39 7.12 3.88
C ALA A 31 -5.45 6.49 4.92
N ILE A 32 -4.61 5.53 4.53
CA ILE A 32 -3.59 4.91 5.41
C ILE A 32 -2.58 5.96 5.86
N GLU A 33 -2.11 6.82 4.96
CA GLU A 33 -1.20 7.94 5.28
C GLU A 33 -1.83 8.90 6.30
N ALA A 34 -3.09 9.28 6.09
CA ALA A 34 -3.80 10.18 7.00
C ALA A 34 -4.03 9.55 8.38
N ILE A 35 -4.29 8.24 8.45
CA ILE A 35 -4.42 7.52 9.73
C ILE A 35 -3.08 7.46 10.44
N ALA A 36 -2.01 7.06 9.73
CA ALA A 36 -0.65 6.97 10.27
C ALA A 36 -0.15 8.30 10.84
N LEU A 37 -0.42 9.41 10.13
CA LEU A 37 -0.08 10.75 10.59
C LEU A 37 -0.83 11.14 11.88
N GLN A 38 -2.10 10.74 12.02
CA GLN A 38 -2.89 11.02 13.22
C GLN A 38 -2.48 10.16 14.41
N SER A 39 -2.14 8.89 14.18
CA SER A 39 -1.75 7.96 15.23
C SER A 39 -0.26 8.04 15.59
N HIS A 40 0.57 8.71 14.77
CA HIS A 40 2.03 8.63 14.82
C HIS A 40 2.55 7.18 14.71
N ASP A 41 1.78 6.31 14.05
CA ASP A 41 2.09 4.90 13.84
C ASP A 41 2.27 4.65 12.34
N PHE A 42 3.51 4.36 11.94
CA PHE A 42 3.88 4.22 10.53
C PHE A 42 4.06 2.77 10.09
N GLU A 43 3.89 1.78 10.99
CA GLU A 43 4.14 0.38 10.64
C GLU A 43 3.19 -0.10 9.54
N GLN A 44 1.92 0.30 9.61
CA GLN A 44 0.94 -0.06 8.57
C GLN A 44 1.17 0.69 7.25
N LEU A 45 1.73 1.89 7.32
CA LEU A 45 2.08 2.66 6.14
C LEU A 45 3.26 2.03 5.38
N ASP A 46 4.29 1.58 6.10
CA ASP A 46 5.41 0.84 5.51
C ASP A 46 4.92 -0.45 4.79
N VAL A 47 3.98 -1.17 5.40
CA VAL A 47 3.36 -2.36 4.77
C VAL A 47 2.60 -1.99 3.49
N ALA A 48 1.84 -0.89 3.49
CA ALA A 48 1.11 -0.44 2.31
C ALA A 48 2.06 -0.07 1.16
N TYR A 49 3.14 0.66 1.44
CA TYR A 49 4.15 0.99 0.43
C TYR A 49 4.90 -0.24 -0.09
N ALA A 50 5.23 -1.19 0.77
CA ALA A 50 5.86 -2.46 0.35
C ALA A 50 4.95 -3.25 -0.61
N LEU A 51 3.64 -3.29 -0.34
CA LEU A 51 2.64 -3.91 -1.22
C LEU A 51 2.54 -3.20 -2.57
N LEU A 52 2.56 -1.86 -2.57
CA LEU A 52 2.55 -1.08 -3.81
C LEU A 52 3.80 -1.35 -4.66
N GLY A 53 4.98 -1.41 -4.03
CA GLY A 53 6.24 -1.71 -4.70
C GLY A 53 6.31 -3.11 -5.32
N GLN A 54 5.60 -4.09 -4.76
CA GLN A 54 5.48 -5.44 -5.35
C GLN A 54 4.55 -5.48 -6.57
N GLN A 55 3.59 -4.57 -6.65
CA GLN A 55 2.63 -4.47 -7.76
C GLN A 55 3.21 -3.68 -8.94
N CYS A 56 4.01 -2.65 -8.62
CA CYS A 56 4.93 -2.03 -9.54
C CYS A 56 6.17 -2.91 -9.70
N ASP A 57 6.03 -4.08 -10.33
CA ASP A 57 7.15 -4.63 -11.10
C ASP A 57 7.43 -3.66 -12.25
N TRP A 58 8.06 -2.53 -11.90
CA TRP A 58 8.84 -1.76 -12.83
C TRP A 58 9.80 -2.78 -13.44
N PRO A 59 9.84 -2.96 -14.78
CA PRO A 59 10.79 -3.89 -15.36
C PRO A 59 12.15 -3.44 -14.85
N GLN A 60 12.78 -4.26 -14.00
CA GLN A 60 14.18 -4.06 -13.65
C GLN A 60 14.89 -4.08 -14.99
N ALA A 61 15.18 -2.86 -15.48
CA ALA A 61 15.87 -2.65 -16.71
C ALA A 61 17.11 -3.53 -16.61
N GLN A 62 17.16 -4.49 -17.53
CA GLN A 62 18.26 -5.39 -17.74
C GLN A 62 19.50 -4.50 -17.89
N CYS A 63 20.18 -4.23 -16.79
CA CYS A 63 21.43 -3.50 -16.80
C CYS A 63 22.51 -4.53 -17.16
N THR A 64 22.42 -5.04 -18.40
CA THR A 64 23.54 -5.71 -19.05
C THR A 64 24.59 -4.64 -19.28
N LYS A 65 25.51 -4.54 -18.32
CA LYS A 65 26.71 -3.73 -18.46
C LYS A 65 27.61 -4.38 -19.54
N PRO A 66 28.24 -3.58 -20.44
CA PRO A 66 29.10 -4.08 -21.52
C PRO A 66 30.37 -4.77 -21.02
#